data_AF-A0A090QVU2-F1
#
_entry.id   AF-A0A090QVU2-F1
#
_cell.length_a   1.000
_cell.length_b   1.000
_cell.length_c   1.000
_cell.angle_alpha   90.00
_cell.angle_beta   90.00
_cell.angle_gamma   90.00
#
_symmetry.space_group_name_H-M   'P 1'
#
loop_
_entity.id
_entity.type
_entity.pdbx_description
1 polymer ?
#
loop_
_entity_poly.entity_id
_entity_poly.type
_entity_poly.pdbx_seq_one_letter_code
_entity_poly.pdbx_strand_id
1 'polypeptide(L)'
;MQAQNQQQEPTYNYGYFADAYKVGIQVVAAAQQTPDGKGNNLTERVDFSEWDRVAGHNWRRNWQQEAITVPTAPLLFTRLNAMQGATVSAFGSTQPDGPYRVALGIAPQEVENCAQMGCPELYTRDMTVFNCTVGTACESTFRAQSFATFSARYGRMVMDDTAGRSGQALAIPLRVEYWNGEAFTVHEADHVSVFDGEYFCQQPLSDPAVRGKTLGNGEVMQGQAASGALNAQQDAGSDDRPHRAQIRFWQKLVDNAPSANHDADLPIYCQSGTVDREGGTQPWLLYNWRKQGDENPSAVVTFGTYRGNDRVIYRGEKGMNFRLP
;
A
#
# COMPACT_ATOMS: atom_id res chain seq x y z
N MET A 1 -17.19 -2.45 30.49
CA MET A 1 -18.60 -2.91 30.49
C MET A 1 -18.71 -3.97 31.56
N GLN A 2 -19.66 -3.87 32.49
CA GLN A 2 -19.83 -4.88 33.53
C GLN A 2 -21.21 -5.51 33.36
N ALA A 3 -21.26 -6.81 33.09
CA ALA A 3 -22.53 -7.54 33.12
C ALA A 3 -23.02 -7.54 34.57
N GLN A 4 -24.24 -7.05 34.80
CA GLN A 4 -24.84 -6.99 36.11
C GLN A 4 -25.97 -8.01 36.24
N ASN A 5 -26.16 -8.57 37.44
CA ASN A 5 -27.35 -9.36 37.76
C ASN A 5 -28.59 -8.43 37.88
N GLN A 6 -29.78 -9.01 38.12
CA GLN A 6 -31.01 -8.22 38.32
C GLN A 6 -30.93 -7.25 39.52
N GLN A 7 -29.98 -7.46 40.42
CA GLN A 7 -29.71 -6.64 41.60
C GLN A 7 -28.66 -5.54 41.34
N GLN A 8 -28.24 -5.34 40.09
CA GLN A 8 -27.19 -4.39 39.67
C GLN A 8 -25.79 -4.69 40.22
N GLU A 9 -25.53 -5.94 40.62
CA GLU A 9 -24.22 -6.35 41.12
C GLU A 9 -23.32 -6.89 40.00
N PRO A 10 -22.00 -6.64 40.06
CA PRO A 10 -21.01 -7.18 39.13
C PRO A 10 -21.07 -8.72 38.95
N THR A 11 -21.10 -9.18 37.70
CA THR A 11 -20.91 -10.60 37.37
C THR A 11 -19.43 -10.91 37.18
N TYR A 12 -18.81 -11.58 38.16
CA TYR A 12 -17.37 -11.89 38.13
C TYR A 12 -16.99 -13.05 37.19
N ASN A 13 -17.97 -13.82 36.71
CA ASN A 13 -17.78 -15.06 35.96
C ASN A 13 -18.32 -14.98 34.51
N TYR A 14 -18.52 -13.78 33.95
CA TYR A 14 -19.12 -13.59 32.62
C TYR A 14 -18.43 -14.39 31.50
N GLY A 15 -17.10 -14.50 31.56
CA GLY A 15 -16.31 -15.32 30.61
C GLY A 15 -16.69 -16.81 30.60
N TYR A 16 -17.32 -17.33 31.66
CA TYR A 16 -17.76 -18.72 31.78
C TYR A 16 -19.17 -18.99 31.24
N PHE A 17 -19.93 -17.95 30.86
CA PHE A 17 -21.23 -18.17 30.26
C PHE A 17 -21.13 -18.90 28.92
N ALA A 18 -22.20 -19.58 28.50
CA ALA A 18 -22.28 -20.06 27.13
C ALA A 18 -22.30 -18.87 26.16
N ASP A 19 -21.74 -19.03 24.96
CA ASP A 19 -21.54 -17.90 24.04
C ASP A 19 -22.84 -17.19 23.63
N ALA A 20 -23.98 -17.91 23.66
CA ALA A 20 -25.31 -17.34 23.43
C ALA A 20 -25.73 -16.28 24.46
N TYR A 21 -25.08 -16.24 25.64
CA TYR A 21 -25.33 -15.28 26.70
C TYR A 21 -24.23 -14.22 26.82
N LYS A 22 -23.27 -14.21 25.89
CA LYS A 22 -22.18 -13.24 25.85
C LYS A 22 -22.41 -12.20 24.76
N VAL A 23 -22.41 -10.94 25.15
CA VAL A 23 -22.32 -9.79 24.26
C VAL A 23 -20.85 -9.60 23.90
N GLY A 24 -20.57 -9.64 22.60
CA GLY A 24 -19.24 -9.32 22.08
C GLY A 24 -19.05 -7.83 21.86
N ILE A 25 -17.81 -7.47 21.56
CA ILE A 25 -17.49 -6.18 20.94
C ILE A 25 -17.28 -6.34 19.44
N GLN A 26 -17.47 -5.26 18.71
CA GLN A 26 -16.92 -5.07 17.37
C GLN A 26 -15.73 -4.11 17.46
N VAL A 27 -14.69 -4.40 16.70
CA VAL A 27 -13.58 -3.47 16.47
C VAL A 27 -13.92 -2.68 15.23
N VAL A 28 -13.79 -1.37 15.33
CA VAL A 28 -14.15 -0.45 14.26
C VAL A 28 -12.97 0.50 14.00
N ALA A 29 -12.83 0.89 12.74
CA ALA A 29 -11.84 1.87 12.31
C ALA A 29 -12.56 3.06 11.68
N ALA A 30 -12.19 4.28 12.06
CA ALA A 30 -12.78 5.49 11.53
C ALA A 30 -11.71 6.52 11.14
N ALA A 31 -11.91 7.20 10.02
CA ALA A 31 -11.12 8.37 9.65
C ALA A 31 -11.40 9.51 10.63
N GLN A 32 -10.35 10.08 11.22
CA GLN A 32 -10.45 11.32 11.97
C GLN A 32 -10.58 12.50 10.99
N GLN A 33 -11.34 13.53 11.38
CA GLN A 33 -11.52 14.80 10.63
C GLN A 33 -12.33 14.70 9.32
N THR A 34 -13.29 13.79 9.21
CA THR A 34 -14.30 13.83 8.16
C THR A 34 -15.35 14.93 8.43
N PRO A 35 -15.76 15.71 7.41
CA PRO A 35 -16.84 16.67 7.55
C PRO A 35 -18.14 16.01 8.05
N ASP A 36 -18.92 16.74 8.85
CA ASP A 36 -20.20 16.27 9.37
C ASP A 36 -21.13 15.83 8.21
N GLY A 37 -21.82 14.70 8.42
CA GLY A 37 -22.73 14.11 7.44
C GLY A 37 -22.05 13.35 6.29
N LYS A 38 -20.71 13.31 6.24
CA LYS A 38 -19.95 12.41 5.37
C LYS A 38 -19.45 11.20 6.15
N GLY A 39 -19.46 10.04 5.48
CA GLY A 39 -18.96 8.79 6.00
C GLY A 39 -17.52 8.88 6.44
N ASN A 40 -17.19 8.06 7.44
CA ASN A 40 -15.85 7.97 8.00
C ASN A 40 -15.43 6.53 8.33
N ASN A 41 -16.28 5.53 8.08
CA ASN A 41 -15.99 4.16 8.42
C ASN A 41 -14.93 3.58 7.47
N LEU A 42 -13.86 3.09 8.07
CA LEU A 42 -12.71 2.44 7.44
C LEU A 42 -12.58 0.98 7.91
N THR A 43 -13.54 0.45 8.66
CA THR A 43 -13.45 -0.88 9.29
C THR A 43 -13.20 -1.98 8.26
N GLU A 44 -13.88 -1.94 7.12
CA GLU A 44 -13.69 -2.90 6.02
C GLU A 44 -12.33 -2.81 5.33
N ARG A 45 -11.57 -1.75 5.60
CA ARG A 45 -10.21 -1.57 5.09
C ARG A 45 -9.14 -2.08 6.02
N VAL A 46 -9.49 -2.49 7.23
CA VAL A 46 -8.55 -3.06 8.18
C VAL A 46 -8.71 -4.57 8.19
N ASP A 47 -7.62 -5.28 7.91
CA ASP A 47 -7.57 -6.72 8.08
C ASP A 47 -7.20 -7.06 9.53
N PHE A 48 -8.14 -7.72 10.22
CA PHE A 48 -7.99 -8.17 11.61
C PHE A 48 -7.66 -9.67 11.72
N SER A 49 -7.38 -10.36 10.61
CA SER A 49 -7.14 -11.82 10.59
C SER A 49 -6.01 -12.25 11.53
N GLU A 50 -4.90 -11.50 11.58
CA GLU A 50 -3.78 -11.80 12.46
C GLU A 50 -4.13 -11.64 13.95
N TRP A 51 -5.03 -10.72 14.29
CA TRP A 51 -5.52 -10.58 15.66
C TRP A 51 -6.35 -11.79 16.07
N ASP A 52 -7.19 -12.28 15.17
CA ASP A 52 -8.03 -13.45 15.38
C ASP A 52 -7.20 -14.73 15.47
N ARG A 53 -6.11 -14.80 14.70
CA ARG A 53 -5.14 -15.89 14.77
C ARG A 53 -4.38 -15.91 16.10
N VAL A 54 -3.92 -14.75 16.59
CA VAL A 54 -3.10 -14.67 17.81
C VAL A 54 -3.92 -14.82 19.08
N ALA A 55 -5.10 -14.19 19.17
CA ALA A 55 -5.92 -14.23 20.38
C ALA A 55 -7.04 -15.28 20.34
N GLY A 56 -7.20 -15.97 19.22
CA GLY A 56 -8.28 -16.92 18.97
C GLY A 56 -9.60 -16.20 18.63
N HIS A 57 -10.43 -16.84 17.81
CA HIS A 57 -11.65 -16.23 17.24
C HIS A 57 -12.66 -15.66 18.26
N ASN A 58 -12.59 -16.06 19.53
CA ASN A 58 -13.53 -15.68 20.58
C ASN A 58 -13.06 -14.51 21.47
N TRP A 59 -11.88 -13.94 21.22
CA TRP A 59 -11.33 -12.87 22.08
C TRP A 59 -12.31 -11.69 22.24
N ARG A 60 -13.09 -11.37 21.20
CA ARG A 60 -14.13 -10.32 21.19
C ARG A 60 -15.29 -10.55 22.18
N ARG A 61 -15.43 -11.77 22.73
CA ARG A 61 -16.46 -12.15 23.71
C ARG A 61 -15.87 -12.55 25.07
N ASN A 62 -14.55 -12.62 25.18
CA ASN A 62 -13.86 -13.14 26.37
C ASN A 62 -13.55 -12.02 27.38
N TRP A 63 -14.61 -11.52 28.04
CA TRP A 63 -14.47 -10.53 29.09
C TRP A 63 -13.89 -11.13 30.37
N GLN A 64 -12.99 -10.39 31.01
CA GLN A 64 -12.50 -10.68 32.35
C GLN A 64 -12.69 -9.44 33.23
N GLN A 65 -13.56 -9.55 34.24
CA GLN A 65 -13.73 -8.53 35.29
C GLN A 65 -13.86 -7.10 34.73
N GLU A 66 -14.66 -6.92 33.67
CA GLU A 66 -14.93 -5.66 32.93
C GLU A 66 -13.93 -5.19 31.87
N ALA A 67 -12.82 -5.89 31.73
CA ALA A 67 -11.82 -5.65 30.70
C ALA A 67 -11.91 -6.67 29.57
N ILE A 68 -11.49 -6.22 28.39
CA ILE A 68 -11.19 -7.07 27.24
C ILE A 68 -9.79 -6.74 26.76
N THR A 69 -8.97 -7.76 26.58
CA THR A 69 -7.60 -7.59 26.10
C THR A 69 -7.60 -7.59 24.59
N VAL A 70 -7.18 -6.46 24.01
CA VAL A 70 -6.99 -6.35 22.56
C VAL A 70 -5.65 -6.98 22.18
N PRO A 71 -5.59 -7.83 21.14
CA PRO A 71 -4.36 -8.49 20.74
C PRO A 71 -3.33 -7.51 20.20
N THR A 72 -2.05 -7.80 20.41
CA THR A 72 -0.95 -7.09 19.73
C THR A 72 -0.52 -7.92 18.53
N ALA A 73 -0.96 -7.50 17.34
CA ALA A 73 -0.59 -8.15 16.08
C ALA A 73 -0.59 -7.14 14.93
N PRO A 74 0.15 -7.42 13.83
CA PRO A 74 0.16 -6.56 12.65
C PRO A 74 -1.24 -6.28 12.13
N LEU A 75 -1.45 -5.05 11.63
CA LEU A 75 -2.67 -4.64 10.96
C LEU A 75 -2.32 -4.30 9.52
N LEU A 76 -3.09 -4.83 8.59
CA LEU A 76 -2.99 -4.45 7.18
C LEU A 76 -4.13 -3.49 6.85
N PHE A 77 -3.78 -2.41 6.15
CA PHE A 77 -4.75 -1.44 5.65
C PHE A 77 -4.86 -1.59 4.13
N THR A 78 -6.01 -2.02 3.65
CA THR A 78 -6.21 -2.38 2.24
C THR A 78 -6.35 -1.15 1.35
N ARG A 79 -5.79 -1.24 0.14
CA ARG A 79 -5.94 -0.21 -0.90
C ARG A 79 -7.32 -0.34 -1.56
N LEU A 80 -7.85 0.78 -2.04
CA LEU A 80 -9.10 0.76 -2.81
C LEU A 80 -8.84 0.25 -4.22
N ASN A 81 -9.65 -0.70 -4.67
CA ASN A 81 -9.65 -1.13 -6.07
C ASN A 81 -10.23 -0.02 -6.95
N ALA A 82 -9.55 0.27 -8.07
CA ALA A 82 -9.97 1.29 -9.03
C ALA A 82 -11.21 0.87 -9.85
N MET A 83 -11.55 -0.42 -9.88
CA MET A 83 -12.79 -0.94 -10.47
C MET A 83 -13.76 -1.34 -9.36
N GLN A 84 -14.84 -0.58 -9.18
CA GLN A 84 -15.92 -0.89 -8.24
C GLN A 84 -16.58 -2.23 -8.58
N GLY A 85 -16.42 -3.25 -7.72
CA GLY A 85 -17.41 -4.32 -7.56
C GLY A 85 -17.21 -5.69 -8.22
N ALA A 86 -15.99 -6.12 -8.58
CA ALA A 86 -15.75 -7.51 -9.00
C ALA A 86 -14.58 -8.18 -8.26
N THR A 87 -14.80 -9.41 -7.81
CA THR A 87 -13.79 -10.30 -7.21
C THR A 87 -12.66 -10.59 -8.19
N VAL A 88 -11.46 -10.14 -7.80
CA VAL A 88 -10.10 -10.58 -8.15
C VAL A 88 -9.98 -11.44 -9.42
N SER A 89 -9.57 -10.81 -10.52
CA SER A 89 -8.65 -11.42 -11.48
C SER A 89 -7.29 -10.75 -11.30
N ALA A 90 -6.25 -11.56 -11.05
CA ALA A 90 -4.83 -11.20 -10.89
C ALA A 90 -4.46 -9.75 -11.26
N PHE A 91 -4.10 -8.96 -10.23
CA PHE A 91 -3.63 -7.56 -10.30
C PHE A 91 -4.65 -6.54 -10.80
N GLY A 92 -5.72 -6.33 -10.01
CA GLY A 92 -6.52 -5.11 -10.11
C GLY A 92 -5.65 -3.87 -9.92
N SER A 93 -5.98 -2.78 -10.61
CA SER A 93 -5.37 -1.48 -10.32
C SER A 93 -5.99 -0.88 -9.07
N THR A 94 -5.19 -0.22 -8.23
CA THR A 94 -5.70 0.50 -7.07
C THR A 94 -5.73 2.00 -7.32
N GLN A 95 -6.59 2.72 -6.59
CA GLN A 95 -6.72 4.17 -6.71
C GLN A 95 -6.04 4.88 -5.51
N PRO A 96 -5.25 5.95 -5.76
CA PRO A 96 -4.71 6.78 -4.69
C PRO A 96 -5.81 7.40 -3.83
N ASP A 97 -5.66 7.32 -2.51
CA ASP A 97 -6.62 7.83 -1.55
C ASP A 97 -5.97 8.20 -0.20
N GLY A 98 -6.78 8.81 0.67
CA GLY A 98 -6.28 9.40 1.91
C GLY A 98 -5.54 10.74 1.68
N PRO A 99 -4.62 11.13 2.57
CA PRO A 99 -4.13 10.40 3.74
C PRO A 99 -5.21 10.24 4.83
N TYR A 100 -5.12 9.17 5.62
CA TYR A 100 -6.02 8.95 6.75
C TYR A 100 -5.28 8.98 8.07
N ARG A 101 -5.81 9.75 9.04
CA ARG A 101 -5.52 9.51 10.45
C ARG A 101 -6.62 8.60 10.98
N VAL A 102 -6.31 7.32 11.14
CA VAL A 102 -7.27 6.28 11.51
C VAL A 102 -7.33 6.17 13.02
N ALA A 103 -8.54 6.25 13.58
CA ALA A 103 -8.81 5.88 14.96
C ALA A 103 -9.40 4.47 14.98
N LEU A 104 -8.80 3.59 15.79
CA LEU A 104 -9.40 2.33 16.16
C LEU A 104 -10.23 2.52 17.41
N GLY A 105 -11.38 1.85 17.44
CA GLY A 105 -12.22 1.81 18.61
C GLY A 105 -12.97 0.50 18.75
N ILE A 106 -13.59 0.36 19.91
CA ILE A 106 -14.50 -0.74 20.23
C ILE A 106 -15.92 -0.17 20.32
N ALA A 107 -16.88 -0.92 19.80
CA ALA A 107 -18.29 -0.68 20.04
C ALA A 107 -18.95 -1.98 20.50
N PRO A 108 -20.04 -1.92 21.28
CA PRO A 108 -20.85 -3.10 21.54
C PRO A 108 -21.32 -3.73 20.23
N GLN A 109 -21.36 -5.05 20.16
CA GLN A 109 -22.12 -5.71 19.08
C GLN A 109 -23.60 -5.40 19.25
N GLU A 110 -24.31 -5.24 18.13
CA GLU A 110 -25.75 -5.12 18.17
C GLU A 110 -26.38 -6.40 18.74
N VAL A 111 -27.33 -6.22 19.65
CA VAL A 111 -28.05 -7.31 20.30
C VAL A 111 -29.51 -7.20 19.92
N GLU A 112 -30.04 -8.21 19.26
CA GLU A 112 -31.48 -8.31 19.00
C GLU A 112 -32.24 -8.32 20.33
N ASN A 113 -33.36 -7.59 20.40
CA ASN A 113 -34.19 -7.46 21.61
C ASN A 113 -33.48 -6.85 22.82
N CYS A 114 -32.47 -5.99 22.61
CA CYS A 114 -31.79 -5.34 23.72
C CYS A 114 -32.71 -4.48 24.60
N ALA A 115 -33.86 -4.02 24.08
CA ALA A 115 -34.89 -3.35 24.87
C ALA A 115 -35.48 -4.24 26.00
N GLN A 116 -35.44 -5.57 25.86
CA GLN A 116 -35.91 -6.50 26.87
C GLN A 116 -34.80 -7.00 27.80
N MET A 117 -33.57 -7.15 27.29
CA MET A 117 -32.44 -7.73 28.03
C MET A 117 -31.45 -6.69 28.59
N GLY A 118 -31.61 -5.42 28.21
CA GLY A 118 -30.63 -4.35 28.44
C GLY A 118 -29.69 -4.18 27.25
N CYS A 119 -29.54 -2.94 26.78
CA CYS A 119 -28.63 -2.64 25.68
C CYS A 119 -27.20 -2.46 26.22
N PRO A 120 -26.22 -3.16 25.63
CA PRO A 120 -24.84 -3.01 26.06
C PRO A 120 -24.37 -1.60 25.72
N GLU A 121 -23.85 -0.90 26.72
CA GLU A 121 -23.38 0.46 26.57
C GLU A 121 -21.93 0.58 27.04
N LEU A 122 -21.11 1.28 26.24
CA LEU A 122 -19.79 1.71 26.69
C LEU A 122 -19.94 2.98 27.53
N TYR A 123 -19.17 3.04 28.61
CA TYR A 123 -19.10 4.24 29.45
C TYR A 123 -18.48 5.41 28.68
N THR A 124 -17.34 5.16 28.04
CA THR A 124 -16.68 6.13 27.16
C THR A 124 -17.18 5.97 25.73
N ARG A 125 -17.51 7.09 25.09
CA ARG A 125 -18.08 7.15 23.73
C ARG A 125 -17.44 8.31 22.96
N ASP A 126 -16.13 8.38 22.90
CA ASP A 126 -15.36 9.50 22.36
C ASP A 126 -15.18 9.46 20.83
N MET A 127 -15.63 8.39 20.17
CA MET A 127 -15.57 8.26 18.72
C MET A 127 -16.98 8.13 18.11
N THR A 128 -17.25 8.87 17.04
CA THR A 128 -18.45 8.71 16.21
C THR A 128 -18.08 8.00 14.93
N VAL A 129 -18.82 6.95 14.60
CA VAL A 129 -18.67 6.22 13.34
C VAL A 129 -19.95 6.35 12.54
N PHE A 130 -19.85 6.85 11.31
CA PHE A 130 -20.93 6.87 10.34
C PHE A 130 -20.99 5.52 9.67
N ASN A 131 -22.17 4.88 9.54
CA ASN A 131 -22.26 3.50 9.08
C ASN A 131 -22.09 3.34 7.54
N CYS A 132 -21.22 4.15 6.96
CA CYS A 132 -20.97 4.22 5.53
C CYS A 132 -19.49 4.56 5.27
N THR A 133 -19.06 4.26 4.06
CA THR A 133 -17.67 4.46 3.63
C THR A 133 -17.30 5.94 3.55
N VAL A 134 -16.02 6.23 3.75
CA VAL A 134 -15.48 7.60 3.72
C VAL A 134 -15.96 8.38 2.49
N GLY A 135 -16.53 9.57 2.72
CA GLY A 135 -16.91 10.52 1.66
C GLY A 135 -18.32 10.34 1.08
N THR A 136 -19.06 9.33 1.52
CA THR A 136 -20.49 9.13 1.17
C THR A 136 -21.41 9.89 2.13
N ALA A 137 -22.56 10.39 1.67
CA ALA A 137 -23.51 11.09 2.57
C ALA A 137 -24.25 10.07 3.44
N CYS A 138 -24.42 10.35 4.75
CA CYS A 138 -25.09 9.41 5.65
C CYS A 138 -25.66 10.07 6.91
N GLU A 139 -26.79 9.54 7.36
CA GLU A 139 -27.49 9.97 8.58
C GLU A 139 -27.35 8.96 9.73
N SER A 140 -26.96 7.70 9.45
CA SER A 140 -26.83 6.66 10.47
C SER A 140 -25.43 6.67 11.10
N THR A 141 -25.41 6.74 12.44
CA THR A 141 -24.17 6.75 13.22
C THR A 141 -24.27 5.85 14.44
N PHE A 142 -23.13 5.36 14.93
CA PHE A 142 -23.01 4.76 16.24
C PHE A 142 -21.78 5.32 16.97
N ARG A 143 -21.74 5.13 18.29
CA ARG A 143 -20.65 5.58 19.14
C ARG A 143 -19.74 4.42 19.51
N ALA A 144 -18.45 4.70 19.53
CA ALA A 144 -17.39 3.78 19.92
C ALA A 144 -16.46 4.44 20.94
N GLN A 145 -15.69 3.63 21.64
CA GLN A 145 -14.58 4.05 22.50
C GLN A 145 -13.27 3.88 21.71
N SER A 146 -12.56 4.97 21.44
CA SER A 146 -11.24 4.91 20.80
C SER A 146 -10.20 4.37 21.77
N PHE A 147 -9.27 3.56 21.25
CA PHE A 147 -8.16 3.03 22.04
C PHE A 147 -6.79 3.16 21.36
N ALA A 148 -6.75 3.41 20.05
CA ALA A 148 -5.50 3.58 19.31
C ALA A 148 -5.72 4.48 18.08
N THR A 149 -4.63 5.08 17.61
CA THR A 149 -4.61 5.84 16.35
C THR A 149 -3.36 5.54 15.55
N PHE A 150 -3.48 5.50 14.22
CA PHE A 150 -2.33 5.39 13.32
C PHE A 150 -2.56 6.20 12.04
N SER A 151 -1.50 6.42 11.28
CA SER A 151 -1.58 7.07 9.96
C SER A 151 -1.50 6.02 8.86
N ALA A 152 -2.45 6.06 7.93
CA ALA A 152 -2.44 5.26 6.73
C ALA A 152 -2.29 6.17 5.51
N ARG A 153 -1.39 5.80 4.59
CA ARG A 153 -1.09 6.57 3.38
C ARG A 153 -0.97 5.62 2.21
N TYR A 154 -1.49 6.03 1.06
CA TYR A 154 -1.28 5.31 -0.18
C TYR A 154 0.14 5.58 -0.69
N GLY A 155 1.00 4.56 -0.67
CA GLY A 155 2.40 4.65 -1.11
C GLY A 155 2.64 4.13 -2.52
N ARG A 156 3.80 4.48 -3.09
CA ARG A 156 4.39 3.88 -4.29
C ARG A 156 5.90 4.05 -4.30
N MET A 157 6.63 3.11 -4.86
CA MET A 157 8.05 3.29 -5.20
C MET A 157 8.15 3.75 -6.65
N VAL A 158 8.99 4.72 -6.98
CA VAL A 158 9.18 5.25 -8.33
C VAL A 158 10.62 5.01 -8.74
N MET A 159 10.83 4.65 -10.01
CA MET A 159 12.12 4.68 -10.68
C MET A 159 12.05 5.69 -11.83
N ASP A 160 13.10 6.50 -12.02
CA ASP A 160 13.17 7.43 -13.15
C ASP A 160 13.97 6.85 -14.31
N ASP A 161 13.54 7.16 -15.54
CA ASP A 161 14.27 6.85 -16.76
C ASP A 161 15.67 7.50 -16.73
N THR A 162 16.66 6.77 -17.22
CA THR A 162 18.06 7.23 -17.24
C THR A 162 18.73 6.88 -18.57
N ALA A 163 19.71 7.69 -18.97
CA ALA A 163 20.41 7.51 -20.23
C ALA A 163 21.87 7.91 -20.09
N GLY A 164 22.75 7.16 -20.75
CA GLY A 164 24.17 7.45 -20.71
C GLY A 164 25.01 6.62 -21.67
N ARG A 165 26.31 6.62 -21.42
CA ARG A 165 27.29 5.93 -22.26
C ARG A 165 27.13 4.41 -22.14
N SER A 166 27.25 3.72 -23.28
CA SER A 166 27.34 2.26 -23.33
C SER A 166 28.58 1.76 -22.60
N GLY A 167 28.48 0.62 -21.92
CA GLY A 167 29.59 -0.02 -21.20
C GLY A 167 29.86 0.51 -19.78
N GLN A 168 29.10 1.52 -19.33
CA GLN A 168 29.10 1.97 -17.93
C GLN A 168 27.80 1.57 -17.24
N ALA A 169 27.88 1.34 -15.93
CA ALA A 169 26.71 1.24 -15.08
C ALA A 169 26.03 2.62 -14.99
N LEU A 170 24.73 2.68 -15.22
CA LEU A 170 23.93 3.90 -15.16
C LEU A 170 23.10 3.88 -13.88
N ALA A 171 23.24 4.90 -13.04
CA ALA A 171 22.42 5.05 -11.85
C ALA A 171 20.95 5.24 -12.23
N ILE A 172 20.07 4.44 -11.62
CA ILE A 172 18.62 4.59 -11.71
C ILE A 172 18.15 5.32 -10.46
N PRO A 173 17.66 6.58 -10.57
CA PRO A 173 17.04 7.25 -9.42
C PRO A 173 15.83 6.46 -8.93
N LEU A 174 15.76 6.22 -7.63
CA LEU A 174 14.68 5.50 -6.96
C LEU A 174 14.20 6.30 -5.75
N ARG A 175 12.89 6.44 -5.61
CA ARG A 175 12.26 7.14 -4.47
C ARG A 175 10.95 6.49 -4.06
N VAL A 176 10.57 6.67 -2.81
CA VAL A 176 9.24 6.31 -2.29
C VAL A 176 8.42 7.58 -2.16
N GLU A 177 7.22 7.53 -2.71
CA GLU A 177 6.24 8.61 -2.66
C GLU A 177 4.97 8.14 -1.96
N TYR A 178 4.21 9.09 -1.41
CA TYR A 178 2.86 8.87 -0.91
C TYR A 178 1.89 9.91 -1.45
N TRP A 179 0.61 9.54 -1.55
CA TRP A 179 -0.47 10.45 -1.90
C TRP A 179 -0.81 11.37 -0.72
N ASN A 180 -0.66 12.69 -0.90
CA ASN A 180 -0.94 13.67 0.14
C ASN A 180 -2.39 14.20 0.15
N GLY A 181 -3.25 13.67 -0.72
CA GLY A 181 -4.62 14.14 -0.95
C GLY A 181 -4.81 14.81 -2.31
N GLU A 182 -3.72 15.37 -2.89
CA GLU A 182 -3.75 16.12 -4.14
C GLU A 182 -2.74 15.59 -5.18
N ALA A 183 -1.57 15.17 -4.72
CA ALA A 183 -0.48 14.69 -5.55
C ALA A 183 0.39 13.68 -4.78
N PHE A 184 1.23 12.98 -5.54
CA PHE A 184 2.31 12.18 -4.95
C PHE A 184 3.48 13.08 -4.56
N THR A 185 3.98 12.88 -3.35
CA THR A 185 5.17 13.58 -2.82
C THR A 185 6.11 12.58 -2.16
N VAL A 186 7.40 12.90 -2.10
CA VAL A 186 8.43 12.04 -1.49
C VAL A 186 8.11 11.79 -0.01
N HIS A 187 8.28 10.54 0.42
CA HIS A 187 8.08 10.16 1.82
C HIS A 187 9.36 10.34 2.64
N GLU A 188 9.66 11.57 3.06
CA GLU A 188 10.90 11.88 3.79
C GLU A 188 11.05 11.20 5.16
N ALA A 189 9.98 10.61 5.72
CA ALA A 189 10.06 9.83 6.95
C ALA A 189 10.44 8.35 6.70
N ASP A 190 10.41 7.90 5.45
CA ASP A 190 10.78 6.54 5.08
C ASP A 190 12.30 6.37 5.12
N HIS A 191 12.73 5.40 5.92
CA HIS A 191 14.11 4.98 6.10
C HIS A 191 14.23 3.45 6.13
N VAL A 192 13.20 2.73 5.65
CA VAL A 192 13.09 1.27 5.80
C VAL A 192 12.69 0.56 4.51
N SER A 193 12.11 1.26 3.53
CA SER A 193 11.79 0.62 2.25
C SER A 193 13.07 0.19 1.53
N VAL A 194 13.10 -1.06 1.08
CA VAL A 194 14.30 -1.72 0.56
C VAL A 194 14.23 -1.93 -0.96
N PHE A 195 15.37 -1.99 -1.61
CA PHE A 195 15.50 -2.40 -3.01
C PHE A 195 16.73 -3.29 -3.17
N ASP A 196 16.68 -4.17 -4.16
CA ASP A 196 17.80 -5.05 -4.49
C ASP A 196 17.82 -5.34 -6.00
N GLY A 197 18.89 -4.88 -6.64
CA GLY A 197 19.13 -5.02 -8.07
C GLY A 197 19.37 -6.45 -8.51
N GLU A 198 19.54 -7.42 -7.61
CA GLU A 198 19.53 -8.85 -7.96
C GLU A 198 18.13 -9.31 -8.41
N TYR A 199 17.07 -8.74 -7.83
CA TYR A 199 15.69 -9.11 -8.13
C TYR A 199 15.04 -8.11 -9.09
N PHE A 200 15.14 -8.41 -10.39
CA PHE A 200 14.60 -7.56 -11.44
C PHE A 200 13.88 -8.34 -12.54
N CYS A 201 13.05 -7.61 -13.29
CA CYS A 201 12.66 -8.00 -14.64
C CYS A 201 13.26 -7.04 -15.66
N GLN A 202 13.48 -7.51 -16.88
CA GLN A 202 13.94 -6.71 -18.00
C GLN A 202 13.09 -6.95 -19.25
N GLN A 203 12.92 -5.91 -20.05
CA GLN A 203 12.31 -5.98 -21.38
C GLN A 203 13.15 -5.14 -22.35
N PRO A 204 13.80 -5.75 -23.36
CA PRO A 204 14.35 -4.96 -24.45
C PRO A 204 13.21 -4.23 -25.19
N LEU A 205 13.40 -2.97 -25.55
CA LEU A 205 12.35 -2.17 -26.20
C LEU A 205 12.53 -2.02 -27.72
N SER A 206 13.67 -2.42 -28.27
CA SER A 206 13.99 -2.21 -29.69
C SER A 206 14.73 -3.38 -30.33
N ASP A 207 15.70 -3.96 -29.63
CA ASP A 207 16.51 -5.06 -30.16
C ASP A 207 16.36 -6.32 -29.28
N PRO A 208 15.82 -7.43 -29.80
CA PRO A 208 15.65 -8.66 -29.04
C PRO A 208 16.97 -9.33 -28.64
N ALA A 209 18.11 -8.93 -29.19
CA ALA A 209 19.43 -9.45 -28.80
C ALA A 209 20.01 -8.74 -27.56
N VAL A 210 19.52 -7.53 -27.24
CA VAL A 210 20.04 -6.74 -26.13
C VAL A 210 19.55 -7.27 -24.79
N ARG A 211 20.48 -7.43 -23.84
CA ARG A 211 20.20 -7.78 -22.45
C ARG A 211 20.96 -6.86 -21.50
N GLY A 212 20.52 -6.83 -20.26
CA GLY A 212 21.22 -6.18 -19.17
C GLY A 212 20.72 -6.65 -17.81
N LYS A 213 21.26 -6.03 -16.78
CA LYS A 213 20.93 -6.35 -15.39
C LYS A 213 20.93 -5.09 -14.54
N THR A 214 20.22 -5.14 -13.43
CA THR A 214 20.39 -4.18 -12.35
C THR A 214 21.45 -4.66 -11.35
N LEU A 215 21.99 -3.73 -10.58
CA LEU A 215 23.06 -3.94 -9.61
C LEU A 215 22.87 -3.03 -8.41
N GLY A 216 23.42 -3.47 -7.28
CA GLY A 216 23.39 -2.74 -6.02
C GLY A 216 22.09 -2.98 -5.25
N ASN A 217 22.12 -2.70 -3.96
CA ASN A 217 21.05 -2.97 -3.03
C ASN A 217 21.11 -1.96 -1.89
N GLY A 218 20.01 -1.78 -1.18
CA GLY A 218 19.98 -0.86 -0.06
C GLY A 218 18.59 -0.51 0.41
N GLU A 219 18.55 0.51 1.24
CA GLU A 219 17.36 1.09 1.82
C GLU A 219 17.23 2.52 1.31
N VAL A 220 16.00 3.01 1.20
CA VAL A 220 15.77 4.43 1.02
C VAL A 220 16.10 5.17 2.31
N MET A 221 16.65 6.37 2.19
CA MET A 221 16.88 7.29 3.28
C MET A 221 16.15 8.59 2.94
N GLN A 222 15.25 9.03 3.83
CA GLN A 222 14.34 10.14 3.55
C GLN A 222 13.54 9.95 2.25
N GLY A 223 13.08 8.71 2.03
CA GLY A 223 12.29 8.35 0.86
C GLY A 223 13.06 8.30 -0.46
N GLN A 224 14.40 8.33 -0.45
CA GLN A 224 15.22 8.25 -1.67
C GLN A 224 16.38 7.26 -1.52
N ALA A 225 16.67 6.51 -2.59
CA ALA A 225 17.91 5.75 -2.65
C ALA A 225 19.10 6.70 -2.85
N ALA A 226 20.25 6.39 -2.24
CA ALA A 226 21.47 7.13 -2.52
C ALA A 226 21.83 7.04 -4.02
N SER A 227 22.42 8.11 -4.56
CA SER A 227 22.82 8.14 -5.97
C SER A 227 23.79 7.00 -6.28
N GLY A 228 23.48 6.22 -7.32
CA GLY A 228 24.28 5.06 -7.69
C GLY A 228 24.15 3.86 -6.77
N ALA A 229 23.17 3.82 -5.85
CA ALA A 229 22.88 2.64 -5.05
C ALA A 229 22.11 1.56 -5.85
N LEU A 230 21.27 1.99 -6.79
CA LEU A 230 20.69 1.13 -7.83
C LEU A 230 21.25 1.55 -9.19
N ASN A 231 21.83 0.60 -9.92
CA ASN A 231 22.36 0.85 -11.25
C ASN A 231 21.84 -0.17 -12.25
N ALA A 232 21.82 0.18 -13.53
CA ALA A 232 21.66 -0.74 -14.63
C ALA A 232 22.94 -0.86 -15.45
N GLN A 233 23.26 -2.08 -15.85
CA GLN A 233 24.40 -2.40 -16.69
C GLN A 233 23.91 -3.22 -17.90
N GLN A 234 24.34 -2.81 -19.10
CA GLN A 234 24.16 -3.61 -20.31
C GLN A 234 25.09 -4.82 -20.27
N ASP A 235 24.60 -6.00 -20.65
CA ASP A 235 25.46 -7.18 -20.76
C ASP A 235 26.48 -6.99 -21.87
N ALA A 236 27.69 -7.55 -21.69
CA ALA A 236 28.70 -7.54 -22.73
C ALA A 236 28.17 -8.32 -23.94
N GLY A 237 27.99 -7.63 -25.07
CA GLY A 237 27.63 -8.29 -26.33
C GLY A 237 28.75 -9.23 -26.80
N SER A 238 28.42 -10.24 -27.58
CA SER A 238 29.41 -11.13 -28.20
C SER A 238 30.37 -10.42 -29.16
N ASP A 239 30.00 -9.24 -29.66
CA ASP A 239 30.66 -8.53 -30.77
C ASP A 239 31.45 -7.27 -30.35
N ASP A 240 31.61 -7.00 -29.05
CA ASP A 240 32.46 -5.93 -28.46
C ASP A 240 32.17 -4.49 -28.97
N ARG A 241 31.06 -4.27 -29.70
CA ARG A 241 30.64 -2.94 -30.16
C ARG A 241 29.68 -2.29 -29.16
N PRO A 242 29.82 -0.98 -28.90
CA PRO A 242 28.83 -0.23 -28.12
C PRO A 242 27.51 -0.13 -28.89
N HIS A 243 26.58 -1.03 -28.61
CA HIS A 243 25.24 -0.98 -29.17
C HIS A 243 24.36 -0.04 -28.35
N ARG A 244 23.71 0.91 -29.04
CA ARG A 244 22.61 1.66 -28.43
C ARG A 244 21.54 0.66 -28.02
N ALA A 245 21.22 0.63 -26.74
CA ALA A 245 20.31 -0.33 -26.15
C ALA A 245 19.28 0.43 -25.31
N GLN A 246 18.01 0.06 -25.46
CA GLN A 246 16.95 0.56 -24.62
C GLN A 246 16.27 -0.62 -23.94
N ILE A 247 16.35 -0.66 -22.61
CA ILE A 247 15.83 -1.76 -21.79
C ILE A 247 14.97 -1.14 -20.70
N ARG A 248 13.74 -1.64 -20.53
CA ARG A 248 12.96 -1.35 -19.33
C ARG A 248 13.35 -2.34 -18.24
N PHE A 249 13.67 -1.84 -17.05
CA PHE A 249 13.91 -2.64 -15.87
C PHE A 249 12.78 -2.44 -14.86
N TRP A 250 12.36 -3.51 -14.19
CA TRP A 250 11.48 -3.46 -13.03
C TRP A 250 12.25 -3.91 -11.79
N GLN A 251 12.15 -3.17 -10.70
CA GLN A 251 12.64 -3.60 -9.38
C GLN A 251 11.57 -4.49 -8.71
N LYS A 252 11.88 -5.76 -8.42
CA LYS A 252 10.91 -6.70 -7.85
C LYS A 252 10.71 -6.48 -6.35
N LEU A 253 9.61 -5.81 -6.00
CA LEU A 253 9.08 -5.66 -4.64
C LEU A 253 8.14 -6.80 -4.24
N VAL A 254 7.59 -7.48 -5.25
CA VAL A 254 6.89 -8.76 -5.15
C VAL A 254 7.40 -9.69 -6.25
N ASP A 255 7.19 -11.00 -6.08
CA ASP A 255 7.67 -12.00 -7.04
C ASP A 255 6.89 -12.02 -8.37
N ASN A 256 5.74 -11.32 -8.44
CA ASN A 256 4.92 -11.25 -9.63
C ASN A 256 5.63 -10.59 -10.81
N ALA A 257 5.65 -11.31 -11.94
CA ALA A 257 6.18 -10.81 -13.20
C ALA A 257 5.18 -9.85 -13.87
N PRO A 258 5.65 -8.73 -14.44
CA PRO A 258 4.83 -7.89 -15.28
C PRO A 258 4.47 -8.59 -16.60
N SER A 259 3.33 -8.24 -17.18
CA SER A 259 2.92 -8.65 -18.52
C SER A 259 3.37 -7.64 -19.58
N ALA A 260 3.54 -8.11 -20.82
CA ALA A 260 3.68 -7.23 -21.99
C ALA A 260 2.43 -6.32 -22.14
N ASN A 261 2.61 -5.10 -22.65
CA ASN A 261 1.46 -4.20 -22.88
C ASN A 261 0.66 -4.61 -24.13
N HIS A 262 1.35 -5.13 -25.13
CA HIS A 262 0.77 -5.62 -26.39
C HIS A 262 1.44 -6.93 -26.83
N ASP A 263 0.72 -7.74 -27.60
CA ASP A 263 1.21 -9.03 -28.10
C ASP A 263 2.48 -8.92 -28.96
N ALA A 264 2.72 -7.77 -29.58
CA ALA A 264 3.89 -7.49 -30.40
C ALA A 264 5.11 -7.00 -29.59
N ASP A 265 4.95 -6.73 -28.29
CA ASP A 265 6.08 -6.31 -27.46
C ASP A 265 7.07 -7.47 -27.28
N LEU A 266 8.35 -7.14 -27.15
CA LEU A 266 9.39 -8.12 -26.88
C LEU A 266 9.16 -8.80 -25.51
N PRO A 267 9.60 -10.05 -25.33
CA PRO A 267 9.39 -10.81 -24.10
C PRO A 267 10.06 -10.16 -22.88
N ILE A 268 9.41 -10.35 -21.73
CA ILE A 268 9.91 -9.92 -20.42
C ILE A 268 10.65 -11.09 -19.78
N TYR A 269 11.85 -10.84 -19.27
CA TYR A 269 12.67 -11.83 -18.56
C TYR A 269 12.83 -11.40 -17.11
N CYS A 270 12.51 -12.29 -16.16
CA CYS A 270 12.58 -11.99 -14.73
C CYS A 270 13.54 -12.93 -14.02
N GLN A 271 14.26 -12.40 -13.03
CA GLN A 271 14.91 -13.21 -12.01
C GLN A 271 13.87 -13.82 -11.07
N SER A 272 14.19 -14.97 -10.48
CA SER A 272 13.35 -15.61 -9.47
C SER A 272 13.47 -14.89 -8.13
N GLY A 273 12.38 -14.83 -7.36
CA GLY A 273 12.40 -14.22 -6.03
C GLY A 273 12.20 -12.71 -6.05
N THR A 274 12.30 -12.11 -4.88
CA THR A 274 12.03 -10.69 -4.62
C THR A 274 12.92 -10.24 -3.48
N VAL A 275 12.96 -8.93 -3.24
CA VAL A 275 13.71 -8.37 -2.10
C VAL A 275 13.35 -9.11 -0.80
N ASP A 276 14.36 -9.74 -0.19
CA ASP A 276 14.21 -10.68 0.93
C ASP A 276 14.82 -10.17 2.25
N ARG A 277 15.20 -8.88 2.29
CA ARG A 277 15.82 -8.25 3.46
C ARG A 277 14.77 -7.66 4.41
N GLU A 278 14.88 -7.98 5.72
CA GLU A 278 14.28 -7.39 6.95
C GLU A 278 12.82 -6.83 6.94
N GLY A 279 12.09 -6.93 5.84
CA GLY A 279 10.73 -6.42 5.65
C GLY A 279 9.89 -7.23 4.65
N GLY A 280 10.47 -8.26 4.02
CA GLY A 280 9.78 -9.13 3.07
C GLY A 280 9.29 -8.38 1.82
N THR A 281 8.23 -8.91 1.20
CA THR A 281 7.59 -8.26 0.05
C THR A 281 7.02 -6.89 0.44
N GLN A 282 7.08 -5.93 -0.49
CA GLN A 282 6.56 -4.56 -0.28
C GLN A 282 5.38 -4.25 -1.21
N PRO A 283 4.26 -5.01 -1.16
CA PRO A 283 3.13 -4.84 -2.06
C PRO A 283 2.46 -3.46 -1.94
N TRP A 284 2.63 -2.77 -0.81
CA TRP A 284 2.11 -1.41 -0.60
C TRP A 284 2.82 -0.33 -1.43
N LEU A 285 3.93 -0.67 -2.09
CA LEU A 285 4.68 0.24 -2.96
C LEU A 285 4.46 0.00 -4.47
N LEU A 286 3.61 -0.97 -4.83
CA LEU A 286 3.22 -1.21 -6.23
C LEU A 286 2.32 -0.08 -6.74
N TYR A 287 2.29 0.11 -8.05
CA TYR A 287 1.40 1.11 -8.66
C TYR A 287 1.12 0.78 -10.13
N ASN A 288 0.03 1.32 -10.66
CA ASN A 288 -0.40 1.08 -12.03
C ASN A 288 0.39 1.94 -13.05
N TRP A 289 1.70 1.69 -13.18
CA TRP A 289 2.61 2.48 -14.02
C TRP A 289 2.22 2.47 -15.48
N ARG A 290 1.92 1.29 -16.03
CA ARG A 290 1.65 1.09 -17.45
C ARG A 290 0.17 0.91 -17.79
N LYS A 291 -0.74 1.15 -16.84
CA LYS A 291 -2.19 0.92 -16.99
C LYS A 291 -2.56 -0.55 -17.21
N GLN A 292 -1.79 -1.48 -16.62
CA GLN A 292 -1.98 -2.94 -16.70
C GLN A 292 -2.33 -3.58 -15.36
N GLY A 293 -2.62 -2.77 -14.34
CA GLY A 293 -2.74 -3.22 -12.95
C GLY A 293 -1.55 -2.75 -12.12
N ASP A 294 -1.67 -2.87 -10.80
CA ASP A 294 -0.57 -2.52 -9.91
C ASP A 294 0.61 -3.46 -10.13
N GLU A 295 1.76 -2.91 -10.45
CA GLU A 295 2.97 -3.66 -10.78
C GLU A 295 4.20 -3.10 -10.05
N ASN A 296 5.28 -3.88 -10.09
CA ASN A 296 6.60 -3.47 -9.63
C ASN A 296 7.02 -2.15 -10.33
N PRO A 297 7.73 -1.23 -9.65
CA PRO A 297 8.20 0.00 -10.29
C PRO A 297 9.15 -0.30 -11.43
N SER A 298 9.10 0.52 -12.48
CA SER A 298 9.95 0.36 -13.65
C SER A 298 10.51 1.67 -14.17
N ALA A 299 11.67 1.58 -14.82
CA ALA A 299 12.30 2.66 -15.55
C ALA A 299 12.91 2.16 -16.86
N VAL A 300 12.96 3.03 -17.86
CA VAL A 300 13.63 2.81 -19.13
C VAL A 300 15.05 3.33 -19.06
N VAL A 301 16.00 2.44 -19.32
CA VAL A 301 17.43 2.75 -19.35
C VAL A 301 17.92 2.74 -20.79
N THR A 302 18.53 3.84 -21.22
CA THR A 302 19.09 3.98 -22.58
C THR A 302 20.61 4.04 -22.55
N PHE A 303 21.26 2.96 -22.98
CA PHE A 303 22.70 2.89 -23.16
C PHE A 303 23.12 3.37 -24.55
N GLY A 304 24.31 3.97 -24.66
CA GLY A 304 24.88 4.39 -25.94
C GLY A 304 24.37 5.74 -26.45
N THR A 305 23.85 6.60 -25.56
CA THR A 305 23.60 8.01 -25.90
C THR A 305 24.84 8.84 -25.59
N TYR A 306 25.49 9.38 -26.63
CA TYR A 306 26.61 10.31 -26.48
C TYR A 306 26.08 11.73 -26.71
N ARG A 307 26.10 12.59 -25.68
CA ARG A 307 26.08 14.04 -25.91
C ARG A 307 27.49 14.46 -26.30
N GLY A 308 27.74 14.53 -27.59
CA GLY A 308 28.88 15.27 -28.10
C GLY A 308 28.68 16.75 -27.81
N ASN A 309 29.62 17.35 -27.07
CA ASN A 309 29.87 18.79 -26.91
C ASN A 309 28.64 19.70 -26.70
N ASP A 310 28.43 20.17 -25.47
CA ASP A 310 27.33 21.07 -25.10
C ASP A 310 27.61 22.51 -25.55
N ARG A 311 27.12 22.87 -26.74
CA ARG A 311 26.89 24.27 -27.13
C ARG A 311 25.62 24.40 -27.94
N VAL A 312 24.47 24.13 -27.31
CA VAL A 312 23.23 24.79 -27.71
C VAL A 312 22.35 25.04 -26.47
N ILE A 313 22.31 26.28 -26.01
CA ILE A 313 21.25 26.74 -25.09
C ILE A 313 20.00 26.92 -25.93
N TYR A 314 18.96 26.10 -25.70
CA TYR A 314 17.59 26.45 -26.06
C TYR A 314 16.77 26.59 -24.79
N ARG A 315 16.47 27.85 -24.42
CA ARG A 315 15.27 28.17 -23.64
C ARG A 315 14.10 28.14 -24.62
N GLY A 316 13.13 27.27 -24.37
CA GLY A 316 11.83 27.26 -25.03
C GLY A 316 10.79 26.91 -23.99
N GLU A 317 9.92 27.88 -23.68
CA GLU A 317 8.90 27.80 -22.65
C GLU A 317 7.80 26.77 -22.99
N LYS A 318 7.07 26.40 -21.94
CA LYS A 318 6.01 25.40 -21.89
C LYS A 318 4.71 25.97 -22.49
N GLY A 319 4.19 25.33 -23.53
CA GLY A 319 2.76 25.40 -23.86
C GLY A 319 2.42 25.92 -25.26
N MET A 320 1.48 25.19 -25.87
CA MET A 320 0.70 25.47 -27.09
C MET A 320 1.23 24.82 -28.37
N ASN A 321 0.52 23.80 -28.81
CA ASN A 321 -0.05 23.73 -30.16
C ASN A 321 -1.25 22.76 -30.15
N PHE A 322 -2.44 23.33 -29.95
CA PHE A 322 -3.66 22.74 -30.48
C PHE A 322 -3.66 22.91 -32.00
N ARG A 323 -4.05 21.86 -32.74
CA ARG A 323 -4.65 22.00 -34.07
C ARG A 323 -5.63 20.86 -34.31
N LEU A 324 -6.92 21.18 -34.23
CA LEU A 324 -7.93 20.73 -35.20
C LEU A 324 -8.17 21.95 -36.13
N PRO A 325 -8.56 21.74 -37.41
CA PRO A 325 -9.85 21.13 -37.76
C PRO A 325 -9.74 19.68 -38.23
#